data_AF-A0AAJ1JBA8-F1
#
_entry.id   AF-A0AAJ1JBA8-F1
#
_cell.length_a   1.000
_cell.length_b   1.000
_cell.length_c   1.000
_cell.angle_alpha   90.00
_cell.angle_beta   90.00
_cell.angle_gamma   90.00
#
_symmetry.space_group_name_H-M   'P 1'
#
loop_
_entity.id
_entity.type
_entity.pdbx_description
1 polymer ?
#
loop_
_entity_poly.entity_id
_entity_poly.type
_entity_poly.pdbx_seq_one_letter_code
_entity_poly.pdbx_strand_id
1 'polypeptide(L)' 'MVSNGIETRLVNRVHSKIVIGDDNLLCVGSFNWFSASRDDWNARYDTSLIYRGTNLNAEIDIIKSCLQQRLLQS' A
#
# COMPACT_ATOMS: atom_id res chain seq x y z
N MET A 1 -17.54 18.86 1.49
CA MET A 1 -17.54 17.89 0.37
C MET A 1 -17.43 16.51 0.98
N VAL A 2 -18.51 15.74 0.97
CA VAL A 2 -18.46 14.36 1.47
C VAL A 2 -17.71 13.57 0.39
N SER A 3 -16.44 13.24 0.64
CA SER A 3 -15.70 12.26 -0.16
C SER A 3 -16.43 10.92 -0.04
N ASN A 4 -16.26 10.00 -0.99
CA ASN A 4 -16.95 8.69 -1.07
C ASN A 4 -16.64 7.73 0.11
N GLY A 5 -16.69 8.18 1.37
CA GLY A 5 -16.20 7.44 2.54
C GLY A 5 -14.68 7.28 2.57
N ILE A 6 -13.93 8.04 1.76
CA ILE A 6 -12.48 7.92 1.64
C ILE A 6 -11.81 8.94 2.54
N GLU A 7 -10.98 8.44 3.44
CA GLU A 7 -10.13 9.22 4.32
C GLU A 7 -8.69 9.22 3.84
N THR A 8 -8.11 10.40 3.69
CA THR A 8 -6.70 10.55 3.29
C THR A 8 -5.84 10.92 4.49
N ARG A 9 -4.61 10.39 4.50
CA ARG A 9 -3.61 10.69 5.52
C ARG A 9 -2.30 11.03 4.85
N LEU A 10 -1.70 12.15 5.22
CA LEU A 10 -0.37 12.52 4.76
C LEU A 10 0.67 11.95 5.73
N VAL A 11 1.64 11.22 5.18
CA VAL A 11 2.66 10.49 5.94
C VAL A 11 4.04 10.86 5.42
N ASN A 12 4.98 11.06 6.33
CA ASN A 12 6.36 11.34 5.96
C ASN A 12 7.07 10.08 5.44
N ARG A 13 7.67 10.15 4.24
CA ARG A 13 8.52 9.12 3.61
C ARG A 13 7.89 7.73 3.47
N VAL A 14 7.01 7.52 2.49
CA VAL A 14 6.49 6.18 2.15
C VAL A 14 7.04 5.74 0.81
N HIS A 15 7.94 4.75 0.80
CA HIS A 15 8.45 4.13 -0.43
C HIS A 15 7.83 2.75 -0.70
N SER A 16 7.30 2.09 0.33
CA SER A 16 6.59 0.82 0.19
C SER A 16 5.31 1.01 -0.61
N LYS A 17 5.07 0.17 -1.61
CA LYS A 17 3.85 0.20 -2.42
C LYS A 17 2.98 -0.97 -2.02
N ILE A 18 2.07 -0.70 -1.10
CA ILE A 18 1.28 -1.72 -0.42
C ILE A 18 -0.21 -1.44 -0.65
N VAL A 19 -1.00 -2.49 -0.85
CA VAL A 19 -2.46 -2.47 -0.74
C VAL A 19 -2.87 -3.49 0.31
N ILE A 20 -3.64 -3.06 1.30
CA ILE A 20 -4.22 -3.92 2.34
C ILE A 20 -5.72 -3.94 2.07
N GLY A 21 -6.26 -5.10 1.71
CA GLY A 21 -7.69 -5.24 1.39
C GLY A 21 -8.55 -5.45 2.63
N ASP A 22 -8.06 -6.30 3.53
CA ASP A 22 -8.63 -6.63 4.83
C ASP A 22 -7.52 -7.22 5.72
N ASP A 23 -7.92 -7.78 6.86
CA ASP A 23 -7.04 -8.39 7.86
C ASP A 23 -6.32 -9.67 7.39
N ASN A 24 -6.68 -10.19 6.22
CA ASN A 24 -6.16 -11.43 5.64
C ASN A 24 -5.61 -11.26 4.23
N LEU A 25 -5.51 -10.04 3.69
CA LEU A 25 -5.04 -9.76 2.33
C LEU A 25 -4.05 -8.59 2.29
N LEU A 26 -2.80 -8.91 1.97
CA LEU A 26 -1.71 -7.96 1.81
C LEU A 26 -1.08 -8.10 0.42
N CYS A 27 -1.04 -7.01 -0.33
CA CYS A 27 -0.39 -6.94 -1.64
C CYS A 27 0.82 -6.00 -1.57
N VAL A 28 1.95 -6.42 -2.14
CA VAL A 28 3.18 -5.62 -2.22
C VAL A 28 3.65 -5.55 -3.67
N GLY A 29 4.01 -4.36 -4.15
CA GLY A 29 4.48 -4.14 -5.52
C GLY A 29 5.86 -3.48 -5.59
N SER A 30 6.59 -3.73 -6.68
CA SER A 30 7.86 -3.03 -7.00
C SER A 30 7.65 -1.59 -7.47
N PHE A 31 6.43 -1.24 -7.88
CA PHE A 31 6.06 0.04 -8.50
C PHE A 31 4.86 0.69 -7.80
N ASN A 32 4.61 1.97 -8.09
CA ASN A 32 3.43 2.65 -7.58
C ASN A 32 2.17 2.09 -8.23
N TRP A 33 1.20 1.73 -7.39
CA TRP A 33 -0.07 1.21 -7.87
C TRP A 33 -0.69 2.20 -8.86
N PHE A 34 -1.21 1.65 -9.97
CA PHE A 34 -1.74 2.40 -11.11
C PHE A 34 -0.70 3.21 -11.91
N SER A 35 0.61 3.03 -11.69
CA SER A 35 1.67 3.72 -12.43
C SER A 35 2.54 2.82 -13.32
N ALA A 36 2.20 1.54 -13.49
CA ALA A 36 2.96 0.65 -14.35
C ALA A 36 2.92 1.13 -15.81
N SER A 37 4.08 1.33 -16.41
CA SER A 37 4.19 1.63 -17.83
C SER A 37 3.74 0.43 -18.67
N ARG A 38 2.98 0.70 -19.73
CA ARG A 38 2.40 -0.31 -20.62
C ARG A 38 3.09 -0.40 -21.98
N ASP A 39 3.75 0.69 -22.38
CA ASP A 39 4.21 0.89 -23.76
C ASP A 39 5.72 1.11 -23.88
N ASP A 40 6.44 1.23 -22.76
CA ASP A 40 7.89 1.47 -22.77
C ASP A 40 8.70 0.16 -22.80
N TRP A 41 9.99 0.26 -23.14
CA TRP A 41 10.90 -0.89 -23.24
C TRP A 41 11.07 -1.66 -21.92
N ASN A 42 10.82 -1.00 -20.79
CA ASN A 42 10.85 -1.55 -19.44
C ASN A 42 9.43 -1.87 -18.90
N ALA A 43 8.40 -1.83 -19.74
CA ALA A 43 7.08 -2.30 -19.37
C ALA A 43 7.13 -3.78 -18.99
N ARG A 44 6.30 -4.18 -18.01
CA ARG A 44 6.07 -5.59 -17.58
C ARG A 44 7.19 -6.28 -16.80
N TYR A 45 8.23 -5.56 -16.37
CA TYR A 45 9.24 -6.12 -15.46
C TYR A 45 8.87 -6.00 -13.97
N ASP A 46 7.76 -5.32 -13.69
CA ASP A 46 7.27 -5.15 -12.34
C ASP A 46 6.68 -6.44 -11.77
N THR A 47 6.95 -6.67 -10.49
CA THR A 47 6.42 -7.80 -9.75
C THR A 47 5.49 -7.33 -8.65
N SER A 48 4.38 -8.04 -8.48
CA SER A 48 3.50 -7.90 -7.33
C SER A 48 3.35 -9.25 -6.63
N LEU A 49 3.33 -9.24 -5.32
CA LEU A 49 3.10 -10.40 -4.47
C LEU A 49 1.80 -10.20 -3.72
N ILE A 50 0.99 -11.27 -3.66
CA ILE A 50 -0.25 -11.31 -2.90
C ILE A 50 -0.06 -12.35 -1.80
N TYR A 51 -0.17 -11.91 -0.56
CA TYR A 51 -0.21 -12.76 0.62
C TYR A 51 -1.64 -12.84 1.13
N ARG A 52 -2.11 -14.06 1.36
CA ARG A 52 -3.44 -14.31 1.91
C ARG A 52 -3.39 -15.32 3.03
N GLY A 53 -4.01 -15.01 4.17
CA GLY A 53 -4.10 -15.93 5.29
C GLY A 53 -4.29 -15.22 6.63
N THR A 54 -4.74 -15.98 7.62
CA THR A 54 -5.08 -15.50 8.97
C THR A 54 -3.90 -14.96 9.75
N ASN A 55 -2.68 -15.36 9.36
CA ASN A 55 -1.44 -15.01 10.05
C ASN A 55 -0.89 -13.64 9.63
N LEU A 56 -1.63 -12.86 8.84
CA LEU A 56 -1.20 -11.54 8.36
C LEU A 56 -1.52 -10.38 9.30
N ASN A 57 -2.43 -10.57 10.25
CA ASN A 57 -2.88 -9.54 11.19
C ASN A 57 -1.71 -8.79 11.84
N ALA A 58 -0.75 -9.53 12.43
CA ALA A 58 0.39 -8.93 13.12
C ALA A 58 1.25 -8.06 12.18
N GLU A 59 1.49 -8.50 10.95
CA GLU A 59 2.26 -7.73 9.97
C GLU A 59 1.51 -6.47 9.53
N ILE A 60 0.21 -6.60 9.25
CA ILE A 60 -0.67 -5.49 8.89
C ILE A 60 -0.70 -4.43 10.01
N ASP A 61 -0.79 -4.84 11.27
CA ASP A 61 -0.82 -3.95 12.42
C ASP A 61 0.51 -3.21 12.61
N ILE A 62 1.63 -3.89 12.39
CA ILE A 62 2.96 -3.27 12.40
C ILE A 62 3.05 -2.22 11.30
N ILE A 63 2.63 -2.54 10.06
CA ILE A 63 2.63 -1.60 8.94
C ILE A 63 1.78 -0.36 9.24
N LYS A 64 0.54 -0.55 9.73
CA LYS A 64 -0.36 0.54 10.11
C LYS A 64 0.25 1.41 11.21
N SER A 65 0.82 0.80 12.25
CA SER A 65 1.48 1.51 13.35
C SER A 65 2.68 2.33 12.87
N CYS A 66 3.53 1.76 12.01
CA CYS A 66 4.66 2.47 11.42
C CYS A 66 4.23 3.65 10.54
N LEU A 67 3.10 3.56 9.84
CA LEU A 67 2.54 4.69 9.10
C LEU A 67 1.98 5.75 10.05
N GLN A 68 1.22 5.35 11.07
CA GLN A 68 0.60 6.25 12.04
C GLN A 68 1.63 7.12 12.78
N GLN A 69 2.77 6.55 13.16
CA GLN A 69 3.87 7.27 13.82
C GLN A 69 4.50 8.38 12.96
N ARG A 70 4.26 8.36 11.63
CA ARG A 70 4.85 9.31 10.67
C ARG A 70 3.80 10.23 10.05
N LEU A 71 2.59 10.24 10.59
CA LEU A 71 1.55 11.18 10.16
C LEU A 71 2.05 12.61 10.30
N LEU A 72 1.91 13.38 9.23
CA LEU A 72 2.09 14.81 9.28
C LEU A 72 0.77 15.41 9.80
N GLN A 73 0.85 16.23 10.85
CA GLN A 73 -0.32 16.95 11.35
C GLN A 73 -0.79 17.90 10.24
N SER A 74 -2.05 17.73 9.83
CA SER A 74 -2.78 18.66 8.97
C SER A 74 -3.37 19.79 9.79
#